data_AF-A0A7V8X088-F1
#
_entry.id   AF-A0A7V8X088-F1
#
_cell.length_a   1.000
_cell.length_b   1.000
_cell.length_c   1.000
_cell.angle_alpha   90.00
_cell.angle_beta   90.00
_cell.angle_gamma   90.00
#
_symmetry.space_group_name_H-M   'P 1'
#
loop_
_entity.id
_entity.type
_entity.pdbx_description
1 polymer ?
#
loop_
_entity_poly.entity_id
_entity_poly.type
_entity_poly.pdbx_seq_one_letter_code
_entity_poly.pdbx_strand_id
1 'polypeptide(L)'
;VMAREPHFRVGTSDAWRPSLLLLWEADEADLLVDVSAHVDAKLDALLAHESQWGPTMEIAGADDGAGRERFRRRVLERLATWGRQAGVAHAEAFKLIDAL
;
A
#
# COMPACT_ATOMS: atom_id res chain seq x y z
N VAL A 1 -15.77 -24.73 -0.34
CA VAL A 1 -15.96 -23.71 0.72
C VAL A 1 -16.40 -22.43 0.04
N MET A 2 -17.54 -21.86 0.43
CA MET A 2 -17.98 -20.56 -0.09
C MET A 2 -17.31 -19.45 0.72
N ALA A 3 -16.80 -18.40 0.08
CA ALA A 3 -16.07 -17.29 0.72
C ALA A 3 -16.87 -16.48 1.76
N ARG A 4 -18.10 -16.88 2.08
CA ARG A 4 -19.04 -16.15 2.95
C ARG A 4 -19.28 -16.80 4.30
N GLU A 5 -18.68 -17.96 4.57
CA GLU A 5 -18.80 -18.62 5.88
C GLU A 5 -17.58 -18.27 6.72
N PRO A 6 -17.70 -17.37 7.72
CA PRO A 6 -16.59 -17.05 8.60
C PRO A 6 -16.29 -18.26 9.48
N HIS A 7 -15.10 -18.83 9.29
CA HIS A 7 -14.61 -19.92 10.14
C HIS A 7 -13.83 -19.31 11.31
N PHE A 8 -14.47 -19.28 12.48
CA PHE A 8 -13.80 -18.86 13.71
C PHE A 8 -13.08 -20.06 14.36
N ARG A 9 -11.88 -19.82 14.87
CA ARG A 9 -11.16 -20.82 15.66
C ARG A 9 -11.80 -20.92 17.05
N VAL A 10 -12.37 -22.08 17.36
CA VAL A 10 -12.96 -22.40 18.66
C VAL A 10 -11.86 -22.49 19.73
N GLY A 11 -12.12 -22.00 20.95
CA GLY A 11 -11.18 -22.07 22.07
C GLY A 11 -10.05 -21.02 22.04
N THR A 12 -10.26 -19.90 21.34
CA THR A 12 -9.35 -18.75 21.39
C THR A 12 -9.55 -17.93 22.67
N SER A 13 -8.55 -17.10 23.00
CA SER A 13 -8.54 -16.20 24.16
C SER A 13 -9.67 -15.17 24.12
N ASP A 14 -9.72 -14.28 25.12
CA ASP A 14 -10.64 -13.15 25.18
C ASP A 14 -10.75 -12.40 23.84
N ALA A 15 -11.96 -11.96 23.53
CA ALA A 15 -12.26 -11.21 22.32
C ALA A 15 -11.42 -9.93 22.29
N TRP A 16 -10.53 -9.82 21.31
CA TRP A 16 -9.79 -8.59 21.03
C TRP A 16 -10.54 -7.76 19.98
N ARG A 17 -10.67 -6.45 20.23
CA ARG A 17 -11.25 -5.49 19.29
C ARG A 17 -10.21 -4.43 18.92
N PRO A 18 -9.90 -4.24 17.62
CA PRO A 18 -9.07 -3.12 17.18
C PRO A 18 -9.69 -1.78 17.61
N SER A 19 -8.88 -0.83 18.06
CA SER A 19 -9.32 0.55 18.29
C SER A 19 -9.37 1.39 17.01
N LEU A 20 -8.73 0.93 15.93
CA LEU A 20 -8.60 1.65 14.67
C LEU A 20 -8.52 0.67 13.50
N LEU A 21 -9.19 1.00 12.40
CA LEU A 21 -9.02 0.33 11.12
C LEU A 21 -8.74 1.37 10.04
N LEU A 22 -7.62 1.19 9.34
CA LEU A 22 -7.17 2.06 8.25
C LEU A 22 -7.11 1.26 6.95
N LEU A 23 -7.78 1.74 5.92
CA LEU A 23 -7.73 1.18 4.57
C LEU A 23 -6.74 1.96 3.71
N TRP A 24 -5.76 1.26 3.14
CA TRP A 24 -4.82 1.81 2.17
C TRP A 24 -5.37 1.71 0.75
N GLU A 25 -4.87 2.56 -0.15
CA GLU A 25 -5.32 2.68 -1.55
C GLU A 25 -6.80 3.06 -1.73
N ALA A 26 -7.43 3.66 -0.74
CA ALA A 26 -8.78 4.18 -0.88
C ALA A 26 -8.81 5.40 -1.83
N ASP A 27 -9.92 5.56 -2.56
CA ASP A 27 -10.15 6.72 -3.43
C ASP A 27 -10.22 8.04 -2.63
N GLU A 28 -10.72 7.96 -1.40
CA GLU A 28 -10.77 9.06 -0.45
C GLU A 28 -9.92 8.73 0.79
N ALA A 29 -9.25 9.73 1.35
CA ALA A 29 -8.36 9.58 2.50
C ALA A 29 -8.72 10.53 3.64
N ASP A 30 -8.67 10.03 4.87
CA ASP A 30 -8.87 10.81 6.09
C ASP A 30 -7.55 11.07 6.84
N LEU A 31 -6.52 10.27 6.54
CA LEU A 31 -5.20 10.37 7.14
C LEU A 31 -4.12 10.34 6.05
N LEU A 32 -3.24 11.35 6.08
CA LEU A 32 -2.03 11.40 5.27
C LEU A 32 -0.81 11.27 6.17
N VAL A 33 0.10 10.36 5.83
CA VAL A 33 1.32 10.07 6.61
C VAL A 33 2.53 10.47 5.78
N ASP A 34 3.39 11.34 6.32
CA ASP A 34 4.66 11.70 5.67
C ASP A 34 5.59 10.49 5.60
N VAL A 35 5.95 10.12 4.38
CA VAL A 35 6.87 9.01 4.10
C VAL A 35 8.12 9.48 3.35
N SER A 36 8.39 10.79 3.33
CA SER A 36 9.50 11.38 2.56
C SER A 36 10.85 10.74 2.87
N ALA A 37 11.09 10.33 4.12
CA ALA A 37 12.31 9.65 4.55
C ALA A 37 12.35 8.13 4.24
N HIS A 38 11.25 7.55 3.76
CA HIS A 38 11.07 6.08 3.61
C HIS A 38 10.80 5.65 2.16
N VAL A 39 10.83 6.59 1.21
CA VAL A 39 10.52 6.33 -0.20
C VAL A 39 11.44 5.28 -0.80
N ASP A 40 12.74 5.37 -0.57
CA ASP A 40 13.72 4.42 -1.13
C ASP A 40 13.47 3.00 -0.60
N ALA A 41 13.26 2.88 0.72
CA ALA A 41 12.95 1.59 1.34
C ALA A 41 11.65 0.99 0.80
N LYS A 42 10.63 1.81 0.53
CA LYS A 42 9.39 1.36 -0.10
C LYS A 42 9.63 0.87 -1.53
N LEU A 43 10.39 1.60 -2.34
CA LEU A 43 10.68 1.22 -3.73
C LEU A 43 11.46 -0.09 -3.80
N ASP A 44 12.45 -0.26 -2.91
CA ASP A 44 13.23 -1.50 -2.83
C ASP A 44 12.37 -2.68 -2.36
N ALA A 45 11.51 -2.48 -1.36
CA ALA A 45 10.56 -3.51 -0.90
C ALA A 45 9.60 -3.94 -2.02
N LEU A 46 9.06 -2.99 -2.79
CA LEU A 46 8.20 -3.31 -3.93
C LEU A 46 8.96 -4.09 -5.00
N LEU A 47 10.16 -3.64 -5.38
CA LEU A 47 10.94 -4.27 -6.45
C LEU A 47 11.46 -5.67 -6.08
N ALA A 48 11.57 -6.00 -4.79
CA ALA A 48 11.93 -7.34 -4.33
C ALA A 48 10.90 -8.42 -4.72
N HIS A 49 9.66 -8.04 -5.07
CA HIS A 49 8.64 -8.97 -5.54
C HIS A 49 8.78 -9.28 -7.05
N GLU A 50 9.89 -9.89 -7.45
CA GLU A 50 10.21 -10.19 -8.86
C GLU A 50 9.10 -10.97 -9.59
N SER A 51 8.42 -11.89 -8.90
CA SER A 51 7.30 -12.63 -9.48
C SER A 51 6.10 -11.76 -9.86
N GLN A 52 6.01 -10.54 -9.33
CA GLN A 52 4.95 -9.56 -9.59
C GLN A 52 5.32 -8.55 -10.69
N TRP A 53 6.55 -8.59 -11.19
CA TRP A 53 7.04 -7.65 -12.21
C TRP A 53 6.15 -7.59 -13.44
N GLY A 54 5.90 -8.75 -14.07
CA GLY A 54 4.99 -8.84 -15.21
C GLY A 54 3.52 -8.58 -14.86
N PRO A 55 2.90 -9.37 -13.96
CA PRO A 55 1.44 -9.35 -13.78
C PRO A 55 0.91 -8.11 -13.07
N THR A 56 1.72 -7.39 -12.31
CA THR A 56 1.25 -6.28 -11.47
C THR A 56 2.03 -4.99 -11.72
N MET A 57 3.35 -5.07 -11.91
CA MET A 57 4.19 -3.88 -12.00
C MET A 57 4.42 -3.40 -13.42
N GLU A 58 3.99 -4.18 -14.43
CA GLU A 58 4.18 -3.90 -15.86
C GLU A 58 5.67 -3.78 -16.25
N ILE A 59 6.52 -4.54 -15.55
CA ILE A 59 7.95 -4.68 -15.80
C ILE A 59 8.14 -5.96 -16.60
N ALA A 60 8.76 -5.86 -17.78
CA ALA A 60 9.02 -7.03 -18.62
C ALA A 60 10.02 -7.99 -17.95
N GLY A 61 9.90 -9.30 -18.22
CA GLY A 61 10.77 -10.31 -17.60
C GLY A 61 12.26 -10.17 -17.97
N ALA A 62 12.57 -9.57 -19.12
CA ALA A 62 13.93 -9.22 -19.54
C ALA A 62 14.12 -7.69 -19.49
N ASP A 63 13.93 -7.09 -18.31
CA ASP A 63 14.04 -5.64 -18.13
C ASP A 63 15.50 -5.16 -18.09
N ASP A 64 15.84 -4.22 -18.97
CA ASP A 64 17.13 -3.51 -19.00
C ASP A 64 17.25 -2.41 -17.93
N GLY A 65 16.22 -2.26 -17.09
CA GLY A 65 16.09 -1.25 -16.05
C GLY A 65 15.07 -0.17 -16.39
N ALA A 66 14.66 -0.02 -17.65
CA ALA A 66 13.70 1.00 -18.05
C ALA A 66 12.30 0.74 -17.45
N GLY A 67 11.89 -0.52 -17.33
CA GLY A 67 10.64 -0.93 -16.69
C GLY A 67 10.65 -0.62 -15.20
N ARG A 68 11.72 -0.99 -14.48
CA ARG A 68 11.88 -0.63 -13.06
C ARG A 68 11.84 0.88 -12.84
N GLU A 69 12.46 1.67 -13.70
CA GLU A 69 12.45 3.13 -13.58
C GLU A 69 11.05 3.72 -13.86
N ARG A 70 10.32 3.22 -14.85
CA ARG A 70 8.91 3.61 -15.07
C ARG A 70 8.03 3.27 -13.86
N PHE A 71 8.21 2.08 -13.28
CA PHE A 71 7.50 1.68 -12.07
C PHE A 71 7.82 2.60 -10.89
N ARG A 72 9.10 2.88 -10.62
CA ARG A 72 9.55 3.81 -9.58
C ARG A 72 8.87 5.17 -9.73
N ARG A 73 8.87 5.73 -10.94
CA ARG A 73 8.24 7.02 -11.24
C ARG A 73 6.75 7.03 -10.93
N ARG A 74 6.01 5.99 -11.35
CA ARG A 74 4.56 5.87 -11.07
C ARG A 74 4.28 5.85 -9.57
N VAL A 75 5.09 5.13 -8.79
CA VAL A 75 4.96 5.09 -7.33
C VAL A 75 5.25 6.47 -6.71
N LEU A 76 6.34 7.13 -7.15
CA LEU A 76 6.71 8.47 -6.68
C LEU A 76 5.63 9.51 -7.00
N GLU A 77 5.08 9.51 -8.20
CA GLU A 77 4.02 10.43 -8.62
C GLU A 77 2.75 10.29 -7.75
N ARG A 78 2.39 9.04 -7.40
CA ARG A 78 1.27 8.77 -6.49
C ARG A 78 1.55 9.29 -5.08
N LEU A 79 2.74 9.02 -4.54
CA LEU A 79 3.14 9.51 -3.21
C LEU A 79 3.21 11.04 -3.16
N ALA A 80 3.74 11.67 -4.22
CA ALA A 80 3.83 13.12 -4.33
C ALA A 80 2.45 13.77 -4.46
N THR A 81 1.46 13.06 -5.03
CA THR A 81 0.08 13.57 -5.13
C THR A 81 -0.55 13.78 -3.76
N TRP A 82 -0.41 12.80 -2.87
CA TRP A 82 -0.81 12.94 -1.48
C TRP A 82 0.10 13.87 -0.69
N GLY A 83 1.42 13.85 -0.98
CA GLY A 83 2.39 14.76 -0.36
C GLY A 83 2.01 16.23 -0.53
N ARG A 84 1.60 16.63 -1.75
CA ARG A 84 1.12 17.99 -2.02
C ARG A 84 -0.09 18.38 -1.17
N GLN A 85 -1.01 17.46 -0.90
CA GLN A 85 -2.17 17.73 -0.03
C GLN A 85 -1.78 17.84 1.45
N ALA A 86 -0.77 17.08 1.88
CA ALA A 86 -0.24 17.08 3.23
C ALA A 86 0.81 18.18 3.51
N GLY A 87 1.29 18.89 2.49
CA GLY A 87 2.36 19.88 2.62
C GLY A 87 3.77 19.28 2.80
N VAL A 88 3.98 18.03 2.36
CA VAL A 88 5.26 17.30 2.44
C VAL A 88 5.67 16.78 1.06
N ALA A 89 6.89 16.25 0.91
CA ALA A 89 7.36 15.77 -0.39
C ALA A 89 6.60 14.52 -0.85
N HIS A 90 6.40 13.55 0.05
CA HIS A 90 5.75 12.29 -0.23
C HIS A 90 4.87 11.85 0.94
N ALA A 91 3.62 11.46 0.66
CA ALA A 91 2.73 10.92 1.68
C ALA A 91 2.04 9.63 1.23
N GLU A 92 1.74 8.77 2.20
CA GLU A 92 0.77 7.68 2.05
C GLU A 92 -0.59 8.09 2.59
N ALA A 93 -1.65 7.57 1.98
CA ALA A 93 -3.02 7.97 2.24
C ALA A 93 -3.85 6.78 2.73
N PHE A 94 -4.62 7.02 3.78
CA PHE A 94 -5.46 6.01 4.43
C PHE A 94 -6.87 6.54 4.68
N LYS A 95 -7.87 5.70 4.46
CA LYS A 95 -9.27 5.92 4.87
C LYS A 95 -9.48 5.35 6.26
N LEU A 96 -10.08 6.13 7.14
CA LEU A 96 -10.52 5.67 8.46
C LEU A 96 -11.84 4.91 8.31
N ILE A 97 -11.87 3.68 8.81
CA ILE A 97 -13.11 2.91 8.95
C ILE A 97 -13.58 3.05 10.40
N ASP A 98 -14.51 3.97 10.62
CA ASP A 98 -15.04 4.33 11.95
C ASP A 98 -16.36 3.64 12.31
N ALA A 99 -17.06 3.07 11.32
CA ALA A 99 -18.20 2.18 11.51
C ALA A 99 -17.76 0.70 11.45
N LEU A 100 -17.44 0.14 12.62
CA LEU A 100 -17.11 -1.28 12.84
C LEU A 100 -18.19 -2.02 13.62
#